data_AF-S4W6X5-F1
#
_entry.id   AF-S4W6X5-F1
#
_cell.length_a   1.000
_cell.length_b   1.000
_cell.length_c   1.000
_cell.angle_alpha   90.00
_cell.angle_beta   90.00
_cell.angle_gamma   90.00
#
_symmetry.space_group_name_H-M   'P 1'
#
loop_
_entity.id
_entity.type
_entity.pdbx_description
1 polymer ?
#
loop_
_entity_poly.entity_id
_entity_poly.type
_entity_poly.pdbx_seq_one_letter_code
_entity_poly.pdbx_strand_id
1 'polypeptide(L)'
;MGMDLYESSPVAKEVWDRADIHFLNNYGFSIIQIVKTNPKELTIHFGGAKGNAIRANYISMMFETIDAEGNLISEKIFKEIDESTDSYTFINPTGLLSATQFTQPALTLMEKASFEDMRSKGLVPSDVSFAGH
;
A
#
# COMPACT_ATOMS: atom_id res chain seq x y z
N MET A 1 9.31 2.38 11.26
CA MET A 1 8.94 0.94 11.28
C MET A 1 9.90 0.19 10.37
N GLY A 2 10.52 -0.91 10.81
CA GLY A 2 11.26 -1.85 9.94
C GLY A 2 12.49 -1.36 9.17
N MET A 3 12.84 -0.06 9.21
CA MET A 3 13.87 0.51 8.34
C MET A 3 15.30 0.12 8.71
N ASP A 4 15.59 -0.09 10.00
CA ASP A 4 16.91 -0.60 10.42
C ASP A 4 17.17 -2.00 9.84
N LEU A 5 16.12 -2.84 9.79
CA LEU A 5 16.19 -4.17 9.17
C LEU A 5 16.26 -4.08 7.65
N TYR A 6 15.53 -3.13 7.04
CA TYR A 6 15.64 -2.85 5.61
C TYR A 6 17.07 -2.48 5.19
N GLU A 7 17.79 -1.71 6.02
CA GLU A 7 19.16 -1.30 5.72
C GLU A 7 20.20 -2.41 5.97
N SER A 8 19.93 -3.32 6.91
CA SER A 8 20.90 -4.34 7.35
C SER A 8 20.68 -5.73 6.76
N SER A 9 19.48 -6.06 6.26
CA SER A 9 19.15 -7.38 5.71
C SER A 9 18.80 -7.31 4.23
N PRO A 10 19.58 -7.95 3.33
CA PRO A 10 19.26 -8.01 1.90
C PRO A 10 17.90 -8.66 1.61
N VAL A 11 17.50 -9.64 2.42
CA VAL A 11 16.22 -10.35 2.27
C VAL A 11 15.06 -9.44 2.65
N ALA A 12 15.17 -8.73 3.78
CA ALA A 12 14.16 -7.75 4.18
C ALA A 12 14.05 -6.62 3.13
N LYS A 13 15.20 -6.14 2.64
CA LYS A 13 15.27 -5.12 1.58
C LYS A 13 14.52 -5.55 0.32
N GLU A 14 14.71 -6.79 -0.15
CA GLU A 14 14.03 -7.30 -1.33
C GLU A 14 12.50 -7.34 -1.17
N VAL A 15 12.00 -7.71 0.02
CA VAL A 15 10.55 -7.70 0.30
C VAL A 15 9.97 -6.28 0.15
N TRP A 16 10.63 -5.30 0.76
CA TRP A 16 10.22 -3.90 0.66
C TRP A 16 10.33 -3.36 -0.76
N ASP A 17 11.47 -3.57 -1.43
CA ASP A 17 11.72 -3.04 -2.77
C ASP A 17 10.72 -3.60 -3.80
N ARG A 18 10.38 -4.90 -3.73
CA ARG A 18 9.36 -5.50 -4.61
C ARG A 18 7.98 -4.88 -4.40
N ALA A 19 7.59 -4.65 -3.16
CA ALA A 19 6.31 -4.01 -2.85
C ALA A 19 6.30 -2.55 -3.27
N ASP A 20 7.39 -1.82 -3.04
CA ASP A 20 7.52 -0.42 -3.43
C ASP A 20 7.42 -0.22 -4.94
N ILE A 21 8.10 -1.06 -5.71
CA ILE A 21 8.00 -1.08 -7.18
C ILE A 21 6.56 -1.36 -7.62
N HIS A 22 5.86 -2.27 -6.95
CA HIS A 22 4.46 -2.55 -7.22
C HIS A 22 3.58 -1.31 -6.97
N PHE A 23 3.74 -0.63 -5.84
CA PHE A 23 2.99 0.60 -5.55
C PHE A 23 3.33 1.74 -6.51
N LEU A 24 4.59 1.94 -6.86
CA LEU A 24 5.01 2.96 -7.82
C LEU A 24 4.44 2.73 -9.22
N ASN A 25 4.39 1.47 -9.66
CA ASN A 25 3.93 1.14 -11.01
C ASN A 25 2.41 1.13 -11.14
N ASN A 26 1.68 0.78 -10.09
CA ASN A 26 0.23 0.60 -10.16
C ASN A 26 -0.56 1.72 -9.49
N TYR A 27 0.00 2.38 -8.47
CA TYR A 27 -0.70 3.37 -7.63
C TYR A 27 0.04 4.71 -7.52
N GLY A 28 1.25 4.82 -8.07
CA GLY A 28 1.98 6.07 -8.23
C GLY A 28 2.65 6.62 -6.98
N PHE A 29 2.87 5.79 -5.94
CA PHE A 29 3.57 6.21 -4.72
C PHE A 29 4.59 5.18 -4.23
N SER A 30 5.55 5.65 -3.42
CA SER A 30 6.49 4.80 -2.70
C SER A 30 6.00 4.59 -1.27
N ILE A 31 5.73 3.34 -0.90
CA ILE A 31 5.38 2.96 0.47
C ILE A 31 6.59 3.12 1.40
N ILE A 32 7.81 2.88 0.89
CA ILE A 32 9.05 3.09 1.64
C ILE A 32 9.17 4.56 2.04
N GLN A 33 8.91 5.49 1.11
CA GLN A 33 8.96 6.92 1.40
C GLN A 33 7.93 7.32 2.46
N ILE A 34 6.69 6.80 2.37
CA ILE A 34 5.65 7.05 3.38
C ILE A 34 6.09 6.59 4.77
N VAL A 35 6.69 5.39 4.87
CA VAL A 35 7.18 4.86 6.15
C VAL A 35 8.36 5.67 6.70
N LYS A 36 9.27 6.14 5.84
CA LYS A 36 10.46 6.91 6.23
C LYS A 36 10.11 8.32 6.70
N THR A 37 9.25 9.04 5.98
CA THR A 37 9.03 10.47 6.22
C THR A 37 7.67 10.83 6.77
N ASN A 38 6.70 9.89 6.77
CA ASN A 38 5.32 10.10 7.21
C ASN A 38 4.75 11.46 6.79
N PRO A 39 4.71 11.75 5.47
CA PRO A 39 4.24 13.05 5.01
C PRO A 39 2.75 13.23 5.37
N LYS A 40 2.29 14.48 5.52
CA LYS A 40 0.87 14.78 5.78
C LYS A 40 0.01 14.77 4.53
N GLU A 41 0.64 14.93 3.37
CA GLU A 41 -0.01 14.95 2.07
C GLU A 41 0.84 14.21 1.03
N LEU A 42 0.17 13.66 0.03
CA LEU A 42 0.80 12.97 -1.10
C LEU A 42 -0.08 13.14 -2.32
N THR A 43 0.45 13.80 -3.35
CA THR A 43 -0.23 13.96 -4.64
C THR A 43 0.26 12.90 -5.62
N ILE A 44 -0.69 12.13 -6.15
CA ILE A 44 -0.48 11.20 -7.25
C ILE A 44 -0.78 11.94 -8.54
N HIS A 45 0.16 11.94 -9.48
CA HIS A 45 0.00 12.57 -10.78
C HIS A 45 -0.25 11.52 -11.86
N PHE A 46 -1.31 11.70 -12.65
CA PHE A 46 -1.74 10.80 -13.71
C PHE A 46 -1.21 11.19 -15.10
N GLY A 47 -0.02 11.79 -15.15
CA GLY A 47 0.59 12.26 -16.40
C GLY A 47 1.10 11.16 -17.33
N GLY A 48 0.86 11.33 -18.63
CA GLY A 48 1.37 10.46 -19.69
C GLY A 48 0.77 9.05 -19.69
N ALA A 49 1.31 8.16 -20.55
CA ALA A 49 0.76 6.81 -20.72
C ALA A 49 0.79 5.98 -19.42
N LYS A 50 1.86 6.11 -18.62
CA LYS A 50 1.97 5.42 -17.32
C LYS A 50 0.98 5.98 -16.31
N GLY A 51 0.83 7.30 -16.23
CA GLY A 51 -0.12 7.93 -15.32
C GLY A 51 -1.57 7.59 -15.65
N ASN A 52 -1.92 7.51 -16.94
CA ASN A 52 -3.24 7.04 -17.39
C ASN A 52 -3.53 5.60 -16.93
N ALA A 53 -2.54 4.70 -17.00
CA ALA A 53 -2.69 3.33 -16.52
C ALA A 53 -2.88 3.28 -14.99
N ILE A 54 -2.15 4.10 -14.24
CA ILE A 54 -2.33 4.24 -12.79
C ILE A 54 -3.74 4.77 -12.48
N ARG A 55 -4.20 5.80 -13.19
CA ARG A 55 -5.55 6.35 -13.02
C ARG A 55 -6.64 5.31 -13.28
N ALA A 56 -6.47 4.48 -14.31
CA ALA A 56 -7.39 3.38 -14.60
C ALA A 56 -7.50 2.41 -13.42
N ASN A 57 -6.40 2.14 -12.71
CA ASN A 57 -6.43 1.31 -11.49
C ASN A 57 -7.23 1.98 -10.36
N TYR A 58 -7.17 3.30 -10.21
CA TYR A 58 -8.00 4.01 -9.22
C TYR A 58 -9.48 4.02 -9.60
N ILE A 59 -9.80 4.23 -10.88
CA ILE A 59 -11.18 4.24 -11.40
C ILE A 59 -11.83 2.86 -11.27
N SER A 60 -11.06 1.78 -11.43
CA SER A 60 -11.56 0.40 -11.36
C SER A 60 -11.80 -0.10 -9.94
N MET A 61 -11.39 0.65 -8.91
CA MET A 61 -11.66 0.30 -7.52
C MET A 61 -13.11 0.56 -7.17
N MET A 62 -13.88 -0.52 -7.10
CA MET A 62 -15.27 -0.54 -6.68
C MET A 62 -15.40 -1.21 -5.31
N PHE A 63 -16.32 -0.74 -4.48
CA PHE A 63 -16.79 -1.44 -3.29
C PHE A 63 -18.26 -1.78 -3.45
N GLU A 64 -18.65 -2.92 -2.89
CA GLU A 64 -20.03 -3.39 -2.93
C GLU A 64 -20.68 -3.16 -1.57
N THR A 65 -21.88 -2.58 -1.57
CA THR A 65 -22.74 -2.43 -0.39
C THR A 65 -24.10 -3.05 -0.64
N ILE A 66 -24.81 -3.38 0.43
CA ILE A 66 -26.19 -3.83 0.36
C ILE A 66 -27.07 -2.68 0.82
N ASP A 67 -28.06 -2.30 0.02
CA ASP A 67 -29.03 -1.27 0.38
C ASP A 67 -30.07 -1.77 1.40
N ALA A 68 -30.98 -0.88 1.82
CA ALA A 68 -32.02 -1.22 2.79
C ALA A 68 -33.02 -2.25 2.24
N GLU A 69 -33.11 -2.37 0.91
CA GLU A 69 -33.98 -3.26 0.16
C GLU A 69 -33.33 -4.61 -0.15
N GLY A 70 -32.05 -4.80 0.19
CA GLY A 70 -31.30 -6.04 -0.02
C GLY A 70 -30.62 -6.16 -1.40
N ASN A 71 -30.58 -5.10 -2.20
CA ASN A 71 -29.88 -5.10 -3.49
C ASN A 71 -28.39 -4.79 -3.32
N LEU A 72 -27.58 -5.41 -4.16
CA LEU A 72 -26.15 -5.14 -4.24
C LEU A 72 -25.91 -3.86 -5.05
N ILE A 73 -25.31 -2.87 -4.41
CA ILE A 73 -24.87 -1.61 -5.01
C ILE A 73 -23.35 -1.66 -5.17
N SER A 74 -22.86 -1.39 -6.38
CA SER A 74 -21.43 -1.23 -6.65
C SER A 74 -21.11 0.26 -6.80
N GLU A 75 -20.24 0.79 -5.92
CA GLU A 75 -19.83 2.19 -5.91
C GLU A 75 -18.30 2.33 -6.08
N LYS A 76 -17.86 3.42 -6.73
CA LYS A 76 -16.43 3.75 -6.81
C LYS A 76 -15.89 4.12 -5.44
N ILE A 77 -14.73 3.57 -5.07
CA ILE A 77 -14.00 3.99 -3.87
C ILE A 77 -13.59 5.47 -3.99
N PHE A 78 -13.06 5.85 -5.16
CA PHE A 78 -12.64 7.22 -5.46
C PHE A 78 -13.65 7.90 -6.38
N LYS A 79 -14.61 8.63 -5.80
CA LYS A 79 -15.71 9.27 -6.55
C LYS A 79 -15.22 10.45 -7.40
N GLU A 80 -14.23 11.18 -6.89
CA GLU A 80 -13.60 12.34 -7.51
C GLU A 80 -12.51 12.00 -8.55
N ILE A 81 -12.21 10.72 -8.80
CA ILE A 81 -11.26 10.32 -9.86
C ILE A 81 -12.04 9.81 -11.09
N ASP A 82 -11.89 10.53 -12.20
CA ASP A 82 -12.47 10.20 -13.50
C ASP A 82 -11.44 10.30 -14.65
N GLU A 83 -11.89 10.11 -15.90
CA GLU A 83 -11.02 10.13 -17.09
C GLU A 83 -10.38 11.50 -17.39
N SER A 84 -10.88 12.58 -16.78
CA SER A 84 -10.36 13.93 -16.92
C SER A 84 -9.46 14.37 -15.77
N THR A 85 -9.38 13.57 -14.70
CA THR A 85 -8.61 13.90 -13.51
C THR A 85 -7.11 13.74 -13.76
N ASP A 86 -6.34 14.81 -13.53
CA ASP A 86 -4.88 14.83 -13.76
C ASP A 86 -4.07 14.44 -12.52
N SER A 87 -4.63 14.63 -11.33
CA SER A 87 -3.98 14.24 -10.08
C SER A 87 -4.97 14.05 -8.95
N TYR A 88 -4.58 13.29 -7.93
CA TYR A 88 -5.34 13.11 -6.70
C TYR A 88 -4.43 13.25 -5.48
N THR A 89 -4.88 13.96 -4.45
CA THR A 89 -4.08 14.21 -3.23
C THR A 89 -4.68 13.50 -2.03
N PHE A 90 -3.89 12.59 -1.44
CA PHE A 90 -4.16 12.04 -0.13
C PHE A 90 -3.73 13.03 0.95
N ILE A 91 -4.56 13.22 1.98
CA ILE A 91 -4.29 14.13 3.10
C ILE A 91 -4.63 13.43 4.41
N ASN A 92 -3.73 13.51 5.39
CA ASN A 92 -4.01 13.15 6.78
C ASN A 92 -3.25 14.11 7.72
N PRO A 93 -3.94 14.83 8.63
CA PRO A 93 -3.32 15.83 9.52
C PRO A 93 -2.21 15.28 10.42
N THR A 94 -2.28 13.99 10.81
CA THR A 94 -1.30 13.32 11.66
C THR A 94 -0.26 12.54 10.86
N GLY A 95 -0.29 12.63 9.53
CA GLY A 95 0.59 11.92 8.62
C GLY A 95 -0.07 10.72 7.96
N LEU A 96 0.28 10.45 6.71
CA LEU A 96 -0.33 9.40 5.90
C LEU A 96 -0.09 8.00 6.46
N LEU A 97 0.96 7.76 7.24
CA LEU A 97 1.16 6.49 7.94
C LEU A 97 0.11 6.25 9.04
N SER A 98 -0.72 7.26 9.37
CA SER A 98 -1.89 7.11 10.25
C SER A 98 -3.19 6.82 9.48
N ALA A 99 -3.17 6.87 8.15
CA ALA A 99 -4.34 6.58 7.32
C ALA A 99 -4.33 5.08 6.94
N THR A 100 -5.42 4.39 7.23
CA THR A 100 -5.54 2.93 7.14
C THR A 100 -5.02 2.34 5.82
N GLN A 101 -5.31 3.00 4.70
CA GLN A 101 -4.89 2.58 3.36
C GLN A 101 -3.36 2.54 3.16
N PHE A 102 -2.59 3.23 4.00
CA PHE A 102 -1.12 3.17 4.00
C PHE A 102 -0.58 2.42 5.23
N THR A 103 -1.23 2.57 6.39
CA THR A 103 -0.80 1.89 7.63
C THR A 103 -0.81 0.38 7.49
N GLN A 104 -1.90 -0.20 6.98
CA GLN A 104 -2.04 -1.67 6.90
C GLN A 104 -1.01 -2.31 5.95
N PRO A 105 -0.79 -1.79 4.72
CA PRO A 105 0.31 -2.27 3.88
C PRO A 105 1.68 -2.11 4.53
N ALA A 106 1.95 -1.00 5.21
CA ALA A 106 3.23 -0.76 5.88
C ALA A 106 3.49 -1.78 7.01
N LEU A 107 2.48 -2.06 7.84
CA LEU A 107 2.58 -3.08 8.90
C LEU A 107 2.81 -4.47 8.31
N THR A 108 2.02 -4.83 7.29
CA THR A 108 2.14 -6.13 6.62
C THR A 108 3.54 -6.33 6.03
N LEU A 109 4.10 -5.29 5.40
CA LEU A 109 5.46 -5.35 4.82
C LEU A 109 6.53 -5.47 5.90
N MET A 110 6.40 -4.72 7.00
CA MET A 110 7.31 -4.82 8.13
C MET A 110 7.33 -6.23 8.72
N GLU A 111 6.15 -6.79 9.01
CA GLU A 111 6.00 -8.13 9.58
C GLU A 111 6.53 -9.19 8.63
N LYS A 112 6.17 -9.11 7.35
CA LYS A 112 6.64 -10.04 6.33
C LYS A 112 8.15 -9.97 6.15
N ALA A 113 8.74 -8.78 6.06
CA ALA A 113 10.18 -8.60 5.92
C ALA A 113 10.94 -9.17 7.13
N SER A 114 10.41 -8.94 8.34
CA SER A 114 10.99 -9.48 9.57
C SER A 114 10.93 -11.01 9.61
N PHE A 115 9.80 -11.58 9.20
CA PHE A 115 9.63 -13.02 9.12
C PHE A 115 10.56 -13.66 8.08
N GLU A 116 10.70 -13.05 6.91
CA GLU A 116 11.58 -13.55 5.85
C GLU A 116 13.06 -13.51 6.24
N ASP A 117 13.50 -12.49 6.98
CA ASP A 117 14.84 -12.44 7.55
C ASP A 117 15.08 -13.59 8.53
N MET A 118 14.17 -13.82 9.48
CA MET A 118 14.25 -14.97 10.40
C MET A 118 14.29 -16.31 9.67
N ARG A 119 13.44 -16.46 8.64
CA ARG A 119 13.38 -17.66 7.82
C ARG A 119 14.69 -17.92 7.08
N SER A 120 15.31 -16.88 6.51
CA SER A 120 16.60 -17.00 5.82
C SER A 120 17.75 -17.46 6.71
N LYS A 121 17.64 -17.21 8.03
CA LYS A 121 18.62 -17.61 9.05
C LYS A 121 18.30 -18.97 9.68
N GLY A 122 17.26 -19.67 9.21
CA GLY A 122 16.84 -20.96 9.74
C GLY A 122 16.20 -20.89 11.13
N LEU A 123 15.70 -19.71 11.54
CA LEU A 123 15.11 -19.51 12.87
C LEU A 123 13.62 -19.89 12.94
N VAL A 124 13.01 -20.26 11.80
CA VAL A 124 11.59 -20.61 11.72
C VAL A 124 11.45 -22.14 11.65
N PRO A 125 10.85 -22.78 12.68
CA PRO A 125 10.58 -24.21 12.67
C PRO A 125 9.59 -24.61 11.57
N SER A 126 9.68 -25.86 11.10
CA SER A 126 8.75 -26.40 10.09
C SER A 126 7.36 -26.71 10.65
N ASP A 127 7.23 -26.93 11.96
CA ASP A 127 5.98 -27.24 12.65
C ASP A 127 5.63 -26.11 13.62
N VAL A 128 5.10 -25.01 13.08
CA VAL A 128 4.75 -23.81 13.83
C VAL A 128 3.29 -23.45 13.60
N SER A 129 2.59 -23.09 14.67
CA SER A 129 1.26 -22.50 14.60
C SER A 129 1.37 -20.97 14.49
N PHE A 130 0.55 -20.34 13.64
CA PHE A 130 0.54 -18.89 13.46
C PHE A 130 -0.90 -18.36 13.44
N ALA A 131 -1.08 -17.11 13.88
CA ALA A 131 -2.33 -16.35 13.82
C ALA A 131 -2.02 -14.85 13.76
N GLY A 132 -2.97 -14.05 13.28
CA GLY A 132 -2.94 -12.58 13.33
C GLY A 132 -4.23 -12.06 13.97
N HIS A 133 -4.16 -10.90 14.64
CA HIS A 133 -5.34 -10.23 15.19
C HIS A 133 -6.14 -9.53 14.08
#